data_AF-A0A962BKA2-F1
#
_entry.id   AF-A0A962BKA2-F1
#
_cell.length_a   1.000
_cell.length_b   1.000
_cell.length_c   1.000
_cell.angle_alpha   90.00
_cell.angle_beta   90.00
_cell.angle_gamma   90.00
#
_symmetry.space_group_name_H-M   'P 1'
#
loop_
_entity.id
_entity.type
_entity.pdbx_description
1 polymer ?
#
loop_
_entity_poly.entity_id
_entity_poly.type
_entity_poly.pdbx_seq_one_letter_code
_entity_poly.pdbx_strand_id
1 'polypeptide(L)'
;MDQSKVALKVDSAVDDRSIESIMLMVGTMKEQLDGLERFVRRRFDEISMEINATSQQLDMAEEGLSGRFGEILNALAAINFRGDGGTAANTGVELEAVIRTTEDAATQIMDAAERISSRIKEDETISGEEARQRFFDETKSDVESILLACSFQDLTGQRIRKILQSIETIEEHISTTLGSLGIDIKPDAQAGGVRDSTENHASSQADIDALFD
;
A
#
# COMPACT_ATOMS: atom_id res chain seq x y z
N MET A 1 -32.83 52.33 -85.78
CA MET A 1 -32.60 52.63 -84.35
C MET A 1 -33.27 51.56 -83.49
N ASP A 2 -32.94 50.29 -83.73
CA ASP A 2 -33.60 49.12 -83.12
C ASP A 2 -32.56 48.15 -82.54
N GLN A 3 -31.59 48.72 -81.83
CA GLN A 3 -30.51 47.98 -81.17
C GLN A 3 -30.51 48.27 -79.67
N SER A 4 -30.88 49.48 -79.24
CA SER A 4 -30.97 49.85 -77.82
C SER A 4 -32.17 49.24 -77.09
N LYS A 5 -33.35 49.11 -77.74
CA LYS A 5 -34.52 48.41 -77.15
C LYS A 5 -34.34 46.89 -77.06
N VAL A 6 -33.63 46.30 -78.03
CA VAL A 6 -33.32 44.87 -78.03
C VAL A 6 -32.25 44.56 -76.99
N ALA A 7 -31.20 45.38 -76.88
CA ALA A 7 -30.18 45.26 -75.84
C ALA A 7 -30.79 45.38 -74.43
N LEU A 8 -31.63 46.39 -74.17
CA LEU A 8 -32.26 46.58 -72.85
C LEU A 8 -33.19 45.42 -72.45
N LYS A 9 -33.88 44.81 -73.43
CA LYS A 9 -34.80 43.68 -73.22
C LYS A 9 -34.07 42.34 -73.07
N VAL A 10 -32.89 42.20 -73.68
CA VAL A 10 -32.00 41.06 -73.48
C VAL A 10 -31.31 41.16 -72.12
N ASP A 11 -30.84 42.34 -71.73
CA ASP A 11 -30.19 42.59 -70.43
C ASP A 11 -31.18 42.36 -69.27
N SER A 12 -32.41 42.88 -69.37
CA SER A 12 -33.46 42.62 -68.36
C SER A 12 -33.85 41.15 -68.28
N ALA A 13 -33.87 40.41 -69.39
CA ALA A 13 -34.20 38.98 -69.42
C ALA A 13 -33.02 38.07 -69.00
N VAL A 14 -31.79 38.59 -69.00
CA VAL A 14 -30.61 37.91 -68.44
C VAL A 14 -30.55 38.16 -66.94
N ASP A 15 -30.88 39.37 -66.48
CA ASP A 15 -31.00 39.72 -65.06
C ASP A 15 -32.12 38.93 -64.37
N ASP A 16 -33.31 38.83 -64.99
CA ASP A 16 -34.43 38.03 -64.46
C ASP A 16 -34.07 36.53 -64.34
N ARG A 17 -33.37 35.97 -65.33
CA ARG A 17 -32.89 34.57 -65.29
C ARG A 17 -31.79 34.35 -64.25
N SER A 18 -30.97 35.37 -64.00
CA SER A 18 -29.93 35.33 -62.96
C SER A 18 -30.55 35.39 -61.56
N ILE A 19 -31.57 36.24 -61.37
CA ILE A 19 -32.35 36.34 -60.13
C ILE A 19 -33.11 35.03 -59.85
N GLU A 20 -33.71 34.40 -60.87
CA GLU A 20 -34.38 33.11 -60.74
C GLU A 20 -33.41 31.99 -60.33
N SER A 21 -32.20 31.97 -60.92
CA SER A 21 -31.15 31.01 -60.53
C SER A 21 -30.65 31.24 -59.10
N ILE A 22 -30.54 32.49 -58.64
CA ILE A 22 -30.16 32.83 -57.26
C ILE A 22 -31.28 32.43 -56.29
N MET A 23 -32.54 32.69 -56.63
CA MET A 23 -33.72 32.30 -55.83
C MET A 23 -33.79 30.77 -55.66
N LEU A 24 -33.51 30.01 -56.72
CA LEU A 24 -33.39 28.55 -56.67
C LEU A 24 -32.26 28.10 -55.73
N MET A 25 -31.08 28.72 -55.83
CA MET A 25 -29.94 28.39 -54.97
C MET A 25 -30.20 28.74 -53.50
N VAL A 26 -30.85 29.87 -53.22
CA VAL A 26 -31.30 30.27 -51.88
C VAL A 26 -32.36 29.30 -51.34
N GLY A 27 -33.28 28.83 -52.19
CA GLY A 27 -34.25 27.79 -51.84
C GLY A 27 -33.57 26.49 -51.42
N THR A 28 -32.63 25.99 -52.22
CA THR A 28 -31.85 24.78 -51.90
C THR A 28 -31.03 24.96 -50.62
N MET A 29 -30.40 26.13 -50.42
CA MET A 29 -29.60 26.40 -49.23
C MET A 29 -30.48 26.46 -47.97
N LYS A 30 -31.70 27.01 -48.07
CA LYS A 30 -32.69 26.99 -46.99
C LYS A 30 -33.10 25.55 -46.64
N GLU A 31 -33.39 24.71 -47.63
CA GLU A 31 -33.72 23.30 -47.37
C GLU A 31 -32.57 22.54 -46.70
N GLN A 32 -31.33 22.82 -47.09
CA GLN A 32 -30.14 22.27 -46.43
C GLN A 32 -29.99 22.75 -44.99
N LEU A 33 -30.23 24.04 -44.71
CA LEU A 33 -30.21 24.60 -43.35
C LEU A 33 -31.32 24.01 -42.48
N ASP A 34 -32.53 23.82 -43.02
CA ASP A 34 -33.64 23.17 -42.31
C ASP A 34 -33.34 21.68 -42.03
N GLY A 35 -32.59 21.02 -42.93
CA GLY A 35 -32.05 19.68 -42.71
C GLY A 35 -31.01 19.65 -41.58
N LEU A 36 -30.09 20.61 -41.58
CA LEU A 36 -29.05 20.74 -40.57
C LEU A 36 -29.65 21.07 -39.19
N GLU A 37 -30.62 21.98 -39.10
CA GLU A 37 -31.30 22.32 -37.85
C GLU A 37 -31.98 21.09 -37.24
N ARG A 38 -32.69 20.30 -38.06
CA ARG A 38 -33.32 19.05 -37.62
C ARG A 38 -32.30 18.02 -37.15
N PHE A 39 -31.19 17.89 -37.87
CA PHE A 39 -30.09 17.00 -37.48
C PHE A 39 -29.48 17.43 -36.15
N VAL A 40 -29.17 18.71 -35.97
CA VAL A 40 -28.58 19.26 -34.75
C VAL A 40 -29.53 19.07 -33.56
N ARG A 41 -30.82 19.38 -33.70
CA ARG A 41 -31.81 19.13 -32.64
C ARG A 41 -31.83 17.66 -32.22
N ARG A 42 -31.93 16.75 -33.19
CA ARG A 42 -31.91 15.31 -32.90
C ARG A 42 -30.64 14.88 -32.17
N ARG A 43 -29.47 15.39 -32.57
CA ARG A 43 -28.21 15.07 -31.90
C ARG A 43 -28.13 15.65 -30.49
N PHE A 44 -28.65 16.85 -30.26
CA PHE A 44 -28.74 17.41 -28.90
C PHE A 44 -29.63 16.57 -28.00
N ASP A 45 -30.77 16.09 -28.50
CA ASP A 45 -31.67 15.22 -27.74
C ASP A 45 -30.98 13.89 -27.41
N GLU A 46 -30.37 13.23 -28.40
CA GLU A 46 -29.62 11.98 -28.21
C GLU A 46 -28.46 12.14 -27.19
N ILE A 47 -27.62 13.17 -27.35
CA ILE A 47 -26.50 13.43 -26.44
C ILE A 47 -27.01 13.74 -25.03
N SER A 48 -28.10 14.48 -24.88
CA SER A 48 -28.66 14.80 -23.56
C SER A 48 -29.14 13.53 -22.85
N MET A 49 -29.72 12.58 -23.59
CA MET A 49 -30.12 11.28 -23.04
C MET A 49 -28.90 10.43 -22.66
N GLU A 50 -27.87 10.39 -23.51
CA GLU A 50 -26.62 9.66 -23.24
C GLU A 50 -25.87 10.23 -22.03
N ILE A 51 -25.76 11.56 -21.91
CA ILE A 51 -25.13 12.23 -20.77
C ILE A 51 -25.88 11.90 -19.48
N ASN A 52 -27.22 11.98 -19.49
CA ASN A 52 -28.02 11.67 -18.30
C ASN A 52 -27.86 10.20 -17.88
N ALA A 53 -27.87 9.28 -18.84
CA ALA A 53 -27.61 7.86 -18.57
C ALA A 53 -26.21 7.62 -18.01
N THR A 54 -25.20 8.32 -18.55
CA THR A 54 -23.80 8.20 -18.09
C THR A 54 -23.63 8.78 -16.69
N SER A 55 -24.28 9.93 -16.40
CA SER A 55 -24.28 10.53 -15.05
C SER A 55 -24.87 9.56 -14.02
N GLN A 56 -26.00 8.94 -14.35
CA GLN A 56 -26.63 7.96 -13.48
C GLN A 56 -25.75 6.71 -13.26
N GLN A 57 -25.07 6.23 -14.31
CA GLN A 57 -24.11 5.12 -14.18
C GLN A 57 -22.91 5.49 -13.30
N LEU A 58 -22.42 6.73 -13.38
CA LEU A 58 -21.34 7.22 -12.55
C LEU A 58 -21.77 7.28 -11.08
N ASP A 59 -22.94 7.83 -10.79
CA ASP A 59 -23.49 7.91 -9.42
C ASP A 59 -23.63 6.51 -8.81
N MET A 60 -24.16 5.54 -9.57
CA MET A 60 -24.26 4.15 -9.12
C MET A 60 -22.89 3.50 -8.87
N ALA A 61 -21.87 3.84 -9.68
CA ALA A 61 -20.51 3.34 -9.49
C ALA A 61 -19.86 3.98 -8.24
N GLU A 62 -20.09 5.26 -7.99
CA GLU A 62 -19.59 5.96 -6.80
C GLU A 62 -20.20 5.40 -5.51
N GLU A 63 -21.52 5.16 -5.49
CA GLU A 63 -22.19 4.51 -4.37
C GLU A 63 -21.64 3.09 -4.12
N GLY A 64 -21.46 2.31 -5.21
CA GLY A 64 -20.86 0.99 -5.14
C GLY A 64 -19.43 0.99 -4.59
N LEU A 65 -18.63 1.99 -4.97
CA LEU A 65 -17.27 2.16 -4.48
C LEU A 65 -17.24 2.55 -3.01
N SER A 66 -18.10 3.49 -2.59
CA SER A 66 -18.22 3.92 -1.19
C SER A 66 -18.64 2.78 -0.28
N GLY A 67 -19.62 1.96 -0.70
CA GLY A 67 -20.03 0.77 0.03
C GLY A 67 -18.90 -0.24 0.21
N ARG A 68 -18.17 -0.53 -0.86
CA ARG A 68 -16.98 -1.40 -0.85
C ARG A 68 -15.89 -0.90 0.08
N PHE A 69 -15.57 0.40 0.05
CA PHE A 69 -14.62 0.98 1.00
C PHE A 69 -15.12 0.87 2.44
N GLY A 70 -16.42 1.05 2.69
CA GLY A 70 -17.03 0.84 3.99
C GLY A 70 -16.86 -0.60 4.51
N GLU A 71 -17.03 -1.60 3.63
CA GLU A 71 -16.80 -3.01 3.96
C GLU A 71 -15.34 -3.31 4.30
N ILE A 72 -14.39 -2.77 3.53
CA ILE A 72 -12.95 -2.89 3.81
C ILE A 72 -12.61 -2.28 5.17
N LEU A 73 -13.07 -1.06 5.43
CA LEU A 73 -12.81 -0.36 6.69
C LEU A 73 -13.44 -1.11 7.88
N ASN A 74 -14.63 -1.68 7.72
CA ASN A 74 -15.24 -2.53 8.73
C ASN A 74 -14.45 -3.83 8.97
N ALA A 75 -13.97 -4.48 7.92
CA ALA A 75 -13.12 -5.67 8.06
C ALA A 75 -11.81 -5.35 8.79
N LEU A 76 -11.15 -4.24 8.42
CA LEU A 76 -9.96 -3.75 9.11
C LEU A 76 -10.24 -3.38 10.57
N ALA A 77 -11.37 -2.72 10.86
CA ALA A 77 -11.77 -2.39 12.21
C ALA A 77 -12.09 -3.65 13.05
N ALA A 78 -12.72 -4.66 12.44
CA ALA A 78 -13.01 -5.95 13.09
C ALA A 78 -11.73 -6.73 13.40
N ILE A 79 -10.74 -6.68 12.51
CA ILE A 79 -9.39 -7.20 12.76
C ILE A 79 -8.75 -6.47 13.96
N ASN A 80 -8.93 -5.14 14.04
CA ASN A 80 -8.40 -4.34 15.14
C ASN A 80 -9.21 -4.47 16.45
N PHE A 81 -10.35 -5.18 16.47
CA PHE A 81 -11.25 -5.29 17.62
C PHE A 81 -11.56 -6.74 18.04
N ARG A 82 -10.73 -7.73 17.66
CA ARG A 82 -10.82 -9.04 18.31
C ARG A 82 -10.43 -8.88 19.78
N GLY A 83 -11.43 -8.85 20.66
CA GLY A 83 -11.31 -8.64 22.11
C GLY A 83 -10.56 -9.76 22.87
N ASP A 84 -9.76 -10.56 22.18
CA ASP A 84 -8.85 -11.57 22.72
C ASP A 84 -7.41 -11.05 22.90
N GLY A 85 -7.16 -9.78 22.54
CA GLY A 85 -5.82 -9.18 22.60
C GLY A 85 -4.93 -9.58 21.42
N GLY A 86 -5.44 -10.20 20.36
CA GLY A 86 -4.69 -10.51 19.13
C GLY A 86 -4.83 -9.44 18.04
N THR A 87 -5.18 -8.20 18.40
CA THR A 87 -5.46 -7.13 17.43
C THR A 87 -4.17 -6.58 16.83
N ALA A 88 -4.23 -6.01 15.62
CA ALA A 88 -3.06 -5.36 15.00
C ALA A 88 -2.41 -4.30 15.92
N ALA A 89 -3.23 -3.55 16.66
CA ALA A 89 -2.75 -2.63 17.69
C ALA A 89 -2.00 -3.37 18.82
N ASN A 90 -2.51 -4.52 19.28
CA ASN A 90 -1.82 -5.31 20.30
C ASN A 90 -0.56 -6.01 19.75
N THR A 91 -0.54 -6.43 18.50
CA THR A 91 0.63 -7.01 17.81
C THR A 91 1.80 -6.02 17.77
N GLY A 92 1.52 -4.73 17.52
CA GLY A 92 2.53 -3.67 17.57
C GLY A 92 3.09 -3.46 18.99
N VAL A 93 2.21 -3.39 19.99
CA VAL A 93 2.60 -3.25 21.41
C VAL A 93 3.39 -4.46 21.90
N GLU A 94 2.98 -5.68 21.54
CA GLU A 94 3.71 -6.91 21.87
C GLU A 94 5.08 -6.96 21.20
N LEU A 95 5.20 -6.49 19.94
CA LEU A 95 6.49 -6.42 19.26
C LEU A 95 7.43 -5.42 19.94
N GLU A 96 6.92 -4.25 20.35
CA GLU A 96 7.71 -3.26 21.10
C GLU A 96 8.16 -3.81 22.47
N ALA A 97 7.27 -4.53 23.18
CA ALA A 97 7.61 -5.19 24.44
C ALA A 97 8.70 -6.28 24.27
N VAL A 98 8.62 -7.04 23.17
CA VAL A 98 9.62 -8.04 22.78
C VAL A 98 10.97 -7.39 22.47
N ILE A 99 10.99 -6.29 21.70
CA ILE A 99 12.22 -5.54 21.40
C ILE A 99 12.87 -5.07 22.70
N ARG A 100 12.10 -4.40 23.56
CA ARG A 100 12.60 -3.91 24.84
C ARG A 100 13.15 -5.04 25.73
N THR A 101 12.45 -6.17 25.81
CA THR A 101 12.91 -7.34 26.58
C THR A 101 14.23 -7.90 26.01
N THR A 102 14.40 -7.84 24.69
CA THR A 102 15.63 -8.28 24.01
C THR A 102 16.78 -7.34 24.30
N GLU A 103 16.54 -6.03 24.27
CA GLU A 103 17.53 -5.01 24.62
C GLU A 103 17.98 -5.16 26.08
N ASP A 104 17.03 -5.29 27.01
CA ASP A 104 17.30 -5.48 28.43
C ASP A 104 18.14 -6.75 28.69
N ALA A 105 17.81 -7.87 28.01
CA ALA A 105 18.56 -9.11 28.11
C ALA A 105 19.98 -8.97 27.54
N ALA A 106 20.14 -8.29 26.39
CA ALA A 106 21.44 -8.05 25.78
C ALA A 106 22.33 -7.19 26.70
N THR A 107 21.80 -6.12 27.28
CA THR A 107 22.51 -5.29 28.27
C THR A 107 22.95 -6.11 29.47
N GLN A 108 22.07 -6.95 30.04
CA GLN A 108 22.43 -7.81 31.17
C GLN A 108 23.57 -8.78 30.84
N ILE A 109 23.56 -9.37 29.64
CA ILE A 109 24.60 -10.28 29.18
C ILE A 109 25.94 -9.53 29.06
N MET A 110 25.95 -8.35 28.43
CA MET A 110 27.15 -7.54 28.30
C MET A 110 27.70 -7.10 29.65
N ASP A 111 26.84 -6.59 30.54
CA ASP A 111 27.24 -6.14 31.88
C ASP A 111 27.86 -7.29 32.71
N ALA A 112 27.29 -8.50 32.63
CA ALA A 112 27.84 -9.67 33.30
C ALA A 112 29.17 -10.10 32.70
N ALA A 113 29.31 -10.08 31.37
CA ALA A 113 30.55 -10.38 30.68
C ALA A 113 31.66 -9.35 31.01
N GLU A 114 31.32 -8.07 31.08
CA GLU A 114 32.25 -7.00 31.49
C GLU A 114 32.71 -7.20 32.93
N ARG A 115 31.81 -7.51 33.86
CA ARG A 115 32.16 -7.81 35.26
C ARG A 115 33.12 -9.00 35.36
N ILE A 116 32.88 -10.08 34.62
CA ILE A 116 33.79 -11.23 34.55
C ILE A 116 35.15 -10.80 33.98
N SER A 117 35.17 -10.05 32.88
CA SER A 117 36.41 -9.60 32.23
C SER A 117 37.27 -8.72 33.14
N SER A 118 36.64 -7.78 33.85
CA SER A 118 37.32 -6.92 34.84
C SER A 118 37.92 -7.75 35.98
N ARG A 119 37.15 -8.72 36.51
CA ARG A 119 37.64 -9.62 37.56
C ARG A 119 38.85 -10.44 37.12
N ILE A 120 38.82 -10.99 35.92
CA ILE A 120 39.94 -11.76 35.36
C ILE A 120 41.20 -10.89 35.23
N LYS A 121 41.06 -9.61 34.86
CA LYS A 121 42.20 -8.69 34.78
C LYS A 121 42.78 -8.32 36.15
N GLU A 122 41.95 -8.30 37.20
CA GLU A 122 42.37 -8.03 38.58
C GLU A 122 43.04 -9.25 39.26
N ASP A 123 42.94 -10.45 38.67
CA ASP A 123 43.47 -11.71 39.20
C ASP A 123 44.98 -11.69 39.48
N GLU A 124 45.76 -10.87 38.75
CA GLU A 124 47.20 -10.69 39.01
C GLU A 124 47.52 -10.17 40.43
N THR A 125 46.52 -9.68 41.16
CA THR A 125 46.66 -9.14 42.52
C THR A 125 46.04 -10.02 43.63
N ILE A 126 45.36 -11.11 43.27
CA ILE A 126 44.60 -11.94 44.21
C ILE A 126 45.54 -12.90 44.96
N SER A 127 45.79 -12.61 46.24
CA SER A 127 46.55 -13.48 47.14
C SER A 127 45.71 -13.89 48.35
N GLY A 128 45.60 -15.20 48.59
CA GLY A 128 44.87 -15.79 49.71
C GLY A 128 43.64 -16.60 49.30
N GLU A 129 43.33 -17.64 50.08
CA GLU A 129 42.25 -18.61 49.83
C GLU A 129 40.87 -17.93 49.79
N GLU A 130 40.59 -17.00 50.72
CA GLU A 130 39.31 -16.30 50.78
C GLU A 130 39.05 -15.41 49.56
N ALA A 131 40.08 -14.73 49.05
CA ALA A 131 39.96 -13.87 47.88
C ALA A 131 39.70 -14.69 46.61
N ARG A 132 40.33 -15.86 46.51
CA ARG A 132 40.11 -16.82 45.41
C ARG A 132 38.71 -17.42 45.45
N GLN A 133 38.21 -17.76 46.64
CA GLN A 133 36.86 -18.28 46.81
C GLN A 133 35.81 -17.24 46.38
N ARG A 134 35.96 -15.98 46.80
CA ARG A 134 35.07 -14.89 46.37
C ARG A 134 35.08 -14.69 44.86
N PHE A 135 36.25 -14.71 44.24
CA PHE A 135 36.37 -14.62 42.79
C PHE A 135 35.55 -15.71 42.08
N PHE A 136 35.66 -16.96 42.53
CA PHE A 136 34.90 -18.08 41.97
C PHE A 136 33.39 -17.92 42.16
N ASP A 137 32.96 -17.54 43.37
CA ASP A 137 31.54 -17.39 43.69
C ASP A 137 30.89 -16.26 42.88
N GLU A 138 31.55 -15.10 42.77
CA GLU A 138 31.05 -13.96 41.99
C GLU A 138 31.04 -14.28 40.49
N THR A 139 32.09 -14.94 39.98
CA THR A 139 32.17 -15.33 38.56
C THR A 139 31.07 -16.33 38.21
N LYS A 140 30.83 -17.30 39.09
CA LYS A 140 29.73 -18.25 38.93
C LYS A 140 28.37 -17.53 38.90
N SER A 141 28.16 -16.56 39.77
CA SER A 141 26.92 -15.76 39.79
C SER A 141 26.69 -14.99 38.49
N ASP A 142 27.74 -14.45 37.87
CA ASP A 142 27.60 -13.75 36.58
C ASP A 142 27.35 -14.72 35.42
N VAL A 143 28.00 -15.89 35.42
CA VAL A 143 27.72 -16.94 34.43
C VAL A 143 26.26 -17.41 34.54
N GLU A 144 25.75 -17.62 35.76
CA GLU A 144 24.33 -17.93 36.00
C GLU A 144 23.41 -16.82 35.49
N SER A 145 23.79 -15.55 35.68
CA SER A 145 23.03 -14.40 35.16
C SER A 145 22.97 -14.37 33.64
N ILE A 146 24.09 -14.65 32.96
CA ILE A 146 24.14 -14.78 31.49
C ILE A 146 23.22 -15.90 31.02
N LEU A 147 23.32 -17.09 31.62
CA LEU A 147 22.49 -18.24 31.25
C LEU A 147 21.00 -17.96 31.43
N LEU A 148 20.64 -17.27 32.52
CA LEU A 148 19.25 -16.87 32.77
C LEU A 148 18.75 -15.86 31.73
N ALA A 149 19.54 -14.83 31.41
CA ALA A 149 19.20 -13.84 30.39
C ALA A 149 19.02 -14.48 29.00
N CYS A 150 19.92 -15.39 28.61
CA CYS A 150 19.79 -16.17 27.37
C CYS A 150 18.52 -17.04 27.35
N SER A 151 18.14 -17.64 28.49
CA SER A 151 16.91 -18.44 28.55
C SER A 151 15.64 -17.61 28.29
N PHE A 152 15.63 -16.33 28.69
CA PHE A 152 14.53 -15.41 28.40
C PHE A 152 14.49 -14.98 26.93
N GLN A 153 15.63 -14.99 26.23
CA GLN A 153 15.68 -14.74 24.78
C GLN A 153 14.92 -15.82 23.98
N ASP A 154 14.92 -17.08 24.42
CA ASP A 154 14.11 -18.12 23.75
C ASP A 154 12.60 -17.80 23.84
N LEU A 155 12.13 -17.33 25.00
CA LEU A 155 10.75 -16.88 25.18
C LEU A 155 10.41 -15.70 24.26
N THR A 156 11.35 -14.78 24.05
CA THR A 156 11.24 -13.70 23.05
C THR A 156 11.08 -14.26 21.64
N GLY A 157 11.88 -15.26 21.24
CA GLY A 157 11.75 -15.91 19.93
C GLY A 157 10.39 -16.60 19.73
N GLN A 158 9.84 -17.21 20.78
CA GLN A 158 8.49 -17.77 20.75
C GLN A 158 7.41 -16.68 20.60
N ARG A 159 7.57 -15.54 21.29
CA ARG A 159 6.65 -14.39 21.16
C ARG A 159 6.67 -13.81 19.76
N ILE A 160 7.85 -13.62 19.15
CA ILE A 160 8.00 -13.14 17.76
C ILE A 160 7.25 -14.06 16.80
N ARG A 161 7.42 -15.39 16.92
CA ARG A 161 6.69 -16.35 16.06
C ARG A 161 5.17 -16.19 16.17
N LYS A 162 4.65 -15.99 17.38
CA LYS A 162 3.22 -15.77 17.61
C LYS A 162 2.72 -14.46 17.00
N ILE A 163 3.52 -13.40 17.08
CA ILE A 163 3.27 -12.10 16.44
C ILE A 163 3.22 -12.27 14.92
N LEU A 164 4.18 -12.96 14.32
CA LEU A 164 4.22 -13.22 12.87
C LEU A 164 2.99 -13.99 12.39
N GLN A 165 2.59 -15.06 13.08
CA GLN A 165 1.36 -15.81 12.77
C GLN A 165 0.10 -14.93 12.84
N SER A 166 0.08 -13.97 13.78
CA SER A 166 -1.02 -13.02 13.88
C SER A 166 -1.05 -12.07 12.68
N ILE A 167 0.10 -11.62 12.20
CA ILE A 167 0.22 -10.78 10.99
C ILE A 167 -0.20 -11.56 9.74
N GLU A 168 0.22 -12.81 9.59
CA GLU A 168 -0.21 -13.68 8.47
C GLU A 168 -1.73 -13.85 8.45
N THR A 169 -2.35 -14.03 9.61
CA THR A 169 -3.82 -14.12 9.73
C THR A 169 -4.52 -12.81 9.34
N ILE A 170 -3.91 -11.67 9.63
CA ILE A 170 -4.42 -10.35 9.22
C ILE A 170 -4.33 -10.20 7.69
N GLU A 171 -3.19 -10.57 7.11
CA GLU A 171 -2.97 -10.55 5.67
C GLU A 171 -3.96 -11.43 4.92
N GLU A 172 -4.18 -12.67 5.38
CA GLU A 172 -5.14 -13.60 4.77
C GLU A 172 -6.57 -13.03 4.79
N HIS A 173 -7.00 -12.43 5.91
CA HIS A 173 -8.32 -11.81 5.98
C HIS A 173 -8.46 -10.59 5.07
N ILE A 174 -7.44 -9.73 4.99
CA ILE A 174 -7.43 -8.58 4.09
C ILE A 174 -7.50 -9.06 2.64
N SER A 175 -6.68 -10.03 2.27
CA SER A 175 -6.65 -10.64 0.93
C SER A 175 -8.01 -11.27 0.58
N THR A 176 -8.62 -12.02 1.50
CA THR A 176 -9.96 -12.61 1.33
C THR A 176 -11.04 -11.56 1.15
N THR A 177 -11.00 -10.49 1.97
CA THR A 177 -11.95 -9.38 1.89
C THR A 177 -11.84 -8.69 0.54
N LEU A 178 -10.63 -8.34 0.11
CA LEU A 178 -10.39 -7.69 -1.17
C LEU A 178 -10.75 -8.59 -2.36
N GLY A 179 -10.47 -9.89 -2.27
CA GLY A 179 -10.89 -10.88 -3.26
C GLY A 179 -12.41 -10.97 -3.38
N SER A 180 -13.15 -10.91 -2.26
CA SER A 180 -14.63 -10.86 -2.28
C SER A 180 -15.17 -9.59 -2.94
N LEU A 181 -14.41 -8.50 -2.88
CA LEU A 181 -14.69 -7.26 -3.59
C LEU A 181 -14.23 -7.29 -5.07
N GLY A 182 -13.62 -8.37 -5.55
CA GLY A 182 -13.11 -8.48 -6.92
C GLY A 182 -11.84 -7.65 -7.17
N ILE A 183 -11.13 -7.27 -6.11
CA ILE A 183 -9.81 -6.63 -6.17
C ILE A 183 -8.76 -7.73 -5.99
N ASP A 184 -8.14 -8.17 -7.08
CA ASP A 184 -7.02 -9.11 -7.03
C ASP A 184 -5.74 -8.33 -6.68
N ILE A 185 -5.36 -8.33 -5.41
CA ILE A 185 -4.05 -7.83 -4.99
C ILE A 185 -3.06 -8.97 -5.17
N LYS A 186 -2.21 -8.86 -6.20
CA LYS A 186 -0.98 -9.65 -6.25
C LYS A 186 0.02 -8.99 -5.31
N PRO A 187 0.44 -9.67 -4.23
CA PRO A 187 1.48 -9.13 -3.37
C PRO A 187 2.74 -8.92 -4.21
N ASP A 188 3.15 -7.67 -4.36
CA ASP A 188 4.43 -7.35 -4.97
C ASP A 188 5.52 -7.62 -3.92
N ALA A 189 6.17 -8.78 -4.06
CA ALA A 189 7.29 -9.17 -3.22
C ALA A 189 8.45 -8.16 -3.21
N GLN A 190 8.47 -7.18 -4.13
CA GLN A 190 9.50 -6.15 -4.25
C GLN A 190 9.07 -4.79 -3.69
N ALA A 191 7.79 -4.56 -3.41
CA ALA A 191 7.29 -3.28 -2.88
C ALA A 191 7.48 -3.13 -1.37
N GLY A 192 7.52 -4.24 -0.62
CA GLY A 192 7.83 -4.27 0.80
C GLY A 192 9.34 -4.37 1.01
N GLY A 193 10.00 -3.23 1.19
CA GLY A 193 11.46 -3.10 1.28
C GLY A 193 12.15 -3.80 2.45
N VAL A 194 12.06 -5.12 2.55
CA VAL A 194 13.05 -5.96 3.24
C VAL A 194 14.00 -6.46 2.16
N ARG A 195 14.95 -5.59 1.78
CA ARG A 195 16.14 -6.05 1.07
C ARG A 195 16.87 -6.96 2.04
N ASP A 196 16.75 -8.25 1.79
CA ASP A 196 17.84 -9.21 1.95
C ASP A 196 18.84 -8.86 3.07
N SER A 197 18.35 -8.94 4.30
CA SER A 197 19.20 -8.94 5.51
C SER A 197 19.37 -10.37 6.03
N THR A 198 18.75 -11.35 5.38
CA THR A 198 18.79 -12.77 5.76
C THR A 198 19.94 -13.54 5.11
N GLU A 199 20.61 -13.01 4.07
CA GLU A 199 21.79 -13.68 3.51
C GLU A 199 23.10 -13.50 4.32
N ASN A 200 23.13 -12.67 5.38
CA ASN A 200 24.38 -12.39 6.12
C ASN A 200 24.35 -12.61 7.64
N HIS A 201 23.30 -13.20 8.21
CA HIS A 201 23.23 -13.45 9.67
C HIS A 201 22.93 -14.89 10.10
N ALA A 202 22.75 -15.82 9.16
CA ALA A 202 22.86 -17.23 9.50
C ALA A 202 24.36 -17.59 9.49
N SER A 203 25.12 -17.11 10.48
CA SER A 203 26.43 -17.68 10.81
C SER A 203 26.20 -19.17 11.00
N SER A 204 26.59 -19.98 10.02
CA SER A 204 26.45 -21.41 10.16
C SER A 204 27.32 -21.86 11.32
N GLN A 205 26.99 -22.97 11.98
CA GLN A 205 27.82 -23.49 13.07
C GLN A 205 29.29 -23.66 12.63
N ALA A 206 29.52 -23.95 11.35
CA ALA A 206 30.86 -24.00 10.75
C ALA A 206 31.58 -22.64 10.72
N ASP A 207 30.86 -21.53 10.51
CA ASP A 207 31.44 -20.18 10.53
C ASP A 207 31.77 -19.73 11.96
N ILE A 208 31.00 -20.20 12.94
CA ILE A 208 31.25 -19.97 14.37
C ILE A 208 32.47 -20.78 14.82
N ASP A 209 32.56 -22.05 14.44
CA ASP A 209 33.67 -22.92 14.81
C ASP A 209 35.01 -22.38 14.24
N ALA A 210 35.00 -21.79 13.04
CA ALA A 210 36.17 -21.18 12.40
C ALA A 210 36.70 -19.89 13.08
N LEU A 211 35.94 -19.28 14.01
CA LEU A 211 36.38 -18.10 14.77
C LEU A 211 37.17 -18.46 16.03
N PHE A 212 37.10 -19.72 16.48
CA PHE A 212 37.72 -20.18 17.72
C PHE A 212 38.89 -21.18 17.52
N ASP A 213 39.19 -21.54 16.27
CA ASP A 213 40.41 -22.24 15.83
C ASP A 213 41.52 -21.26 15.42
#